data_AF-A0A840QCW5-F1
#
_entry.id   AF-A0A840QCW5-F1
#
_cell.length_a   1.000
_cell.length_b   1.000
_cell.length_c   1.000
_cell.angle_alpha   90.00
_cell.angle_beta   90.00
_cell.angle_gamma   90.00
#
_symmetry.space_group_name_H-M   'P 1'
#
loop_
_entity.id
_entity.type
_entity.pdbx_description
1 polymer ?
#
loop_
_entity_poly.entity_id
_entity_poly.type
_entity_poly.pdbx_seq_one_letter_code
_entity_poly.pdbx_strand_id
1 'polypeptide(L)' 'MLLLDEPANHLSRTLVGELENALHTAPGAIVVASRDRWLRRRWNGPTLKLHDGRCCA' A
#
# COMPACT_ATOMS: atom_id res chain seq x y z
N MET A 1 -4.05 -0.19 14.12
CA MET A 1 -3.06 0.34 13.16
C MET A 1 -2.42 -0.85 12.47
N LEU A 2 -2.43 -0.89 11.14
CA LEU A 2 -1.89 -1.98 10.33
C LEU A 2 -0.70 -1.47 9.50
N LEU A 3 0.40 -2.24 9.47
CA LEU A 3 1.57 -1.97 8.65
C LEU A 3 1.81 -3.15 7.71
N LEU A 4 1.91 -2.88 6.40
CA LEU A 4 2.18 -3.89 5.38
C LEU A 4 3.45 -3.50 4.61
N ASP A 5 4.42 -4.41 4.57
CA ASP A 5 5.63 -4.26 3.77
C ASP A 5 5.56 -5.18 2.56
N GLU A 6 5.54 -4.57 1.37
CA GLU A 6 5.54 -5.26 0.08
C GLU A 6 4.48 -6.38 -0.05
N PRO A 7 3.19 -6.14 0.27
CA PRO A 7 2.20 -7.20 0.37
C PRO A 7 1.94 -7.95 -0.94
N ALA A 8 2.21 -7.33 -2.09
CA ALA A 8 2.06 -7.97 -3.41
C ALA A 8 3.07 -9.10 -3.66
N ASN A 9 4.19 -9.16 -2.94
CA ASN A 9 5.24 -10.17 -3.19
C ASN A 9 4.82 -11.59 -2.74
N HIS A 10 3.86 -11.69 -1.83
CA HIS A 10 3.41 -12.96 -1.26
C HIS A 10 1.99 -13.32 -1.67
N LEU A 11 1.37 -12.55 -2.56
CA LEU A 11 -0.03 -12.70 -2.94
C LEU A 11 -0.17 -12.94 -4.45
N SER A 12 -1.19 -13.71 -4.80
CA SER A 12 -1.61 -13.83 -6.20
C SER A 12 -2.20 -12.50 -6.69
N ARG A 13 -2.21 -12.28 -8.01
CA ARG A 13 -2.78 -11.05 -8.59
C ARG A 13 -4.25 -10.81 -8.20
N THR A 14 -5.02 -11.88 -8.03
CA THR A 14 -6.41 -11.80 -7.57
C THR A 14 -6.48 -11.33 -6.12
N LEU A 15 -5.66 -11.92 -5.24
CA LEU A 15 -5.62 -11.58 -3.82
C LEU A 15 -5.10 -10.16 -3.57
N VAL A 16 -4.23 -9.64 -4.43
CA VAL A 16 -3.81 -8.22 -4.36
C VAL A 16 -5.01 -7.30 -4.56
N GLY A 17 -5.89 -7.58 -5.52
CA GLY A 17 -7.09 -6.76 -5.74
C GLY A 17 -8.08 -6.83 -4.58
N GLU A 18 -8.26 -8.02 -4.00
CA GLU A 18 -9.09 -8.19 -2.80
C GLU A 18 -8.52 -7.46 -1.59
N LEU A 19 -7.20 -7.54 -1.39
CA LEU A 19 -6.51 -6.78 -0.35
C LEU A 19 -6.66 -5.28 -0.57
N GLU A 20 -6.44 -4.77 -1.79
CA GLU A 20 -6.64 -3.35 -2.11
C GLU A 20 -8.05 -2.86 -1.72
N ASN A 21 -9.09 -3.64 -2.03
CA ASN A 21 -10.47 -3.31 -1.65
C ASN A 21 -10.66 -3.33 -0.13
N ALA A 22 -10.10 -4.30 0.57
CA ALA A 22 -10.20 -4.41 2.03
C ALA A 22 -9.47 -3.25 2.73
N LEU A 23 -8.32 -2.80 2.21
CA LEU A 23 -7.59 -1.66 2.76
C LEU A 23 -8.37 -0.36 2.63
N HIS A 24 -9.23 -0.22 1.61
CA HIS A 24 -10.05 0.98 1.42
C HIS A 24 -11.20 1.10 2.43
N THR A 25 -11.68 -0.02 2.96
CA THR A 25 -12.81 -0.08 3.91
C THR A 25 -12.39 -0.39 5.34
N ALA A 26 -11.12 -0.76 5.54
CA ALA A 26 -10.62 -1.17 6.83
C ALA A 26 -10.64 0.01 7.84
N PRO A 27 -11.13 -0.23 9.07
CA PRO A 27 -11.19 0.80 10.08
C PRO A 27 -9.78 1.13 10.63
N GLY A 28 -9.51 2.43 10.76
CA GLY A 28 -8.28 2.94 11.39
C GLY A 28 -7.13 3.21 10.42
N ALA A 29 -5.97 3.57 10.97
CA ALA A 29 -4.80 3.94 10.18
C ALA A 29 -4.09 2.71 9.59
N ILE A 30 -3.82 2.80 8.29
CA ILE A 30 -3.13 1.78 7.48
C ILE A 30 -1.93 2.45 6.83
N VAL A 31 -0.76 1.83 6.98
CA VAL A 31 0.47 2.23 6.30
C VAL A 31 0.91 1.07 5.42
N VAL A 32 1.12 1.35 4.14
CA VAL A 32 1.57 0.35 3.16
C VAL A 32 2.87 0.84 2.53
N ALA A 33 3.95 0.08 2.70
CA ALA A 33 5.16 0.22 1.93
C ALA A 33 5.05 -0.69 0.70
N SER A 34 5.09 -0.12 -0.51
CA SER A 34 4.93 -0.91 -1.73
C SER A 34 5.66 -0.30 -2.94
N ARG A 35 6.43 -1.16 -3.60
CA ARG A 35 7.05 -0.92 -4.90
C ARG A 35 6.12 -1.28 -6.06
N ASP A 36 4.92 -1.82 -5.79
CA ASP A 36 3.94 -2.15 -6.83
C ASP A 36 3.34 -0.88 -7.48
N ARG A 37 3.45 -0.79 -8.81
CA ARG A 37 2.95 0.34 -9.59
C ARG A 37 1.43 0.38 -9.71
N TRP A 38 0.76 -0.77 -9.64
CA TRP A 38 -0.70 -0.88 -9.72
C TRP A 38 -1.35 -0.39 -8.44
N LEU A 39 -0.83 -0.83 -7.29
CA LEU A 39 -1.28 -0.33 -5.98
C LEU A 39 -1.10 1.19 -5.89
N ARG A 40 0.08 1.72 -6.26
CA ARG A 40 0.32 3.17 -6.30
C ARG A 40 -0.63 3.94 -7.23
N ARG A 41 -1.07 3.34 -8.34
CA ARG A 41 -2.00 3.98 -9.28
C ARG A 41 -3.43 4.02 -8.76
N ARG A 42 -3.82 3.07 -7.91
CA ARG A 42 -5.17 2.96 -7.33
C ARG A 42 -5.28 3.54 -5.91
N TRP A 43 -4.15 3.88 -5.31
CA TRP A 43 -4.11 4.45 -3.98
C TRP A 43 -4.67 5.86 -3.97
N ASN A 44 -5.70 6.08 -3.15
CA ASN A 44 -6.39 7.36 -3.03
C ASN A 44 -6.04 8.11 -1.72
N GLY A 45 -5.13 7.58 -0.92
CA GLY A 45 -4.72 8.17 0.36
C GLY A 45 -3.44 9.02 0.25
N PRO A 46 -3.00 9.62 1.38
CA PRO A 46 -1.70 10.28 1.45
C PRO A 46 -0.57 9.33 1.02
N THR A 47 0.43 9.89 0.34
CA THR A 47 1.59 9.13 -0.14
C THR A 47 2.85 9.83 0.34
N LEU A 48 3.74 9.08 1.00
CA LEU A 48 5.08 9.54 1.33
C LEU A 48 6.07 8.88 0.36
N LYS A 49 6.90 9.70 -0.29
CA LYS A 49 7.98 9.18 -1.15
C LYS A 49 9.26 9.16 -0.35
N LEU A 50 9.96 8.03 -0.35
CA LEU A 50 11.27 7.90 0.28
C LEU A 50 12.36 8.06 -0.79
N HIS A 51 13.23 9.05 -0.61
CA HIS A 51 14.40 9.33 -1.45
C HIS A 51 15.65 9.39 -0.56
N ASP A 52 16.65 8.56 -0.84
CA ASP A 52 17.92 8.50 -0.08
C ASP A 52 17.73 8.41 1.45
N GLY A 53 16.79 7.56 1.89
CA GLY A 53 16.47 7.36 3.31
C GLY A 53 15.69 8.51 3.95
N ARG A 54 15.25 9.52 3.18
CA ARG A 54 14.45 10.66 3.65
C ARG A 54 13.06 10.63 3.05
N CYS A 55 12.05 10.89 3.88
CA CYS A 55 10.68 11.07 3.40
C CYS A 55 10.52 12.48 2.84
N CYS A 56 10.12 12.58 1.58
CA CYS A 56 9.63 13.80 0.96
C CYS A 56 8.10 13.75 0.96
N ALA A 57 7.48 14.77 1.56
CA ALA A 57 6.03 14.99 1.57
C ALA A 57 5.58 15.63 0.25
#